data_AF-A0AAV8GP38-F1
#
_entry.id   AF-A0AAV8GP38-F1
#
_cell.length_a   1.000
_cell.length_b   1.000
_cell.length_c   1.000
_cell.angle_alpha   90.00
_cell.angle_beta   90.00
_cell.angle_gamma   90.00
#
_symmetry.space_group_name_H-M   'P 1'
#
loop_
_entity.id
_entity.type
_entity.pdbx_description
1 polymer ?
#
loop_
_entity_poly.entity_id
_entity_poly.type
_entity_poly.pdbx_seq_one_letter_code
_entity_poly.pdbx_strand_id
1 'polypeptide(L)'
;MAEIESDQLQRAPLDETKVKNEDEEEEECILQFLDSLDAYLTLVDSLSSSLRQGWFDLASARQSMGHTRISSKLFDHKVHSASTTINIMELNADNPSDPKPQFSLSKWATTKENPSSEVPNNSNLRHRAPTGVLEDGEKSNGTQVSSVVSNDVSLQLDIQKERSKSLTIFGGLVSPKLRTAQVSFETALDKIVEIANARSSMLSSFSQLQLNKKSSS
;
A
#
# COMPACT_ATOMS: atom_id res chain seq x y z
N MET A 1 -85.56 10.77 4.10
CA MET A 1 -85.04 9.68 3.24
C MET A 1 -84.11 10.36 2.26
N ALA A 2 -82.87 10.55 2.68
CA ALA A 2 -81.77 9.57 2.61
C ALA A 2 -81.20 9.58 1.17
N GLU A 3 -80.10 10.29 0.90
CA GLU A 3 -78.73 9.99 1.37
C GLU A 3 -78.29 8.56 1.00
N ILE A 4 -77.57 8.45 -0.11
CA ILE A 4 -76.43 7.53 -0.24
C ILE A 4 -75.30 8.35 -0.87
N GLU A 5 -74.35 8.74 -0.04
CA GLU A 5 -73.09 9.36 -0.43
C GLU A 5 -72.23 8.33 -1.17
N SER A 6 -71.69 8.69 -2.34
CA SER A 6 -70.91 7.78 -3.18
C SER A 6 -69.41 7.97 -2.95
N ASP A 7 -68.98 7.58 -1.75
CA ASP A 7 -67.60 7.73 -1.29
C ASP A 7 -66.66 6.77 -2.07
N GLN A 8 -66.05 7.29 -3.14
CA GLN A 8 -65.10 6.56 -3.97
C GLN A 8 -63.78 6.41 -3.21
N LEU A 9 -63.67 5.31 -2.46
CA LEU A 9 -62.55 4.98 -1.57
C LEU A 9 -61.19 5.05 -2.29
N GLN A 10 -60.53 6.21 -2.21
CA GLN A 10 -59.28 6.50 -2.90
C GLN A 10 -58.10 5.85 -2.16
N ARG A 11 -57.94 4.53 -2.35
CA ARG A 11 -56.89 3.71 -1.75
C ARG A 11 -55.50 4.16 -2.25
N ALA A 12 -54.80 4.93 -1.42
CA ALA A 12 -53.46 5.42 -1.71
C ALA A 12 -52.43 4.26 -1.67
N PRO A 13 -51.59 4.07 -2.71
CA PRO A 13 -50.47 3.13 -2.68
C PRO A 13 -49.23 3.85 -2.11
N LEU A 14 -48.98 3.70 -0.81
CA LEU A 14 -47.86 4.36 -0.11
C LEU A 14 -47.00 3.43 0.76
N ASP A 15 -47.28 2.12 0.74
CA ASP A 15 -46.66 1.14 1.66
C ASP A 15 -45.77 0.13 0.90
N GLU A 16 -46.28 -0.50 -0.17
CA GLU A 16 -45.55 -1.48 -0.99
C GLU A 16 -44.24 -0.95 -1.58
N THR A 17 -44.15 0.35 -1.87
CA THR A 17 -42.93 1.00 -2.38
C THR A 17 -41.92 1.36 -1.30
N LYS A 18 -42.31 1.38 -0.02
CA LYS A 18 -41.38 1.64 1.08
C LYS A 18 -40.70 0.34 1.51
N VAL A 19 -41.50 -0.71 1.76
CA VAL A 19 -41.00 -2.03 2.17
C VAL A 19 -40.00 -2.59 1.16
N LYS A 20 -40.29 -2.49 -0.15
CA LYS A 20 -39.35 -2.93 -1.20
C LYS A 20 -37.99 -2.25 -1.14
N ASN A 21 -37.94 -0.94 -0.93
CA ASN A 21 -36.67 -0.23 -0.86
C ASN A 21 -35.87 -0.68 0.37
N GLU A 22 -36.54 -0.93 1.50
CA GLU A 22 -35.90 -1.40 2.74
C GLU A 22 -35.39 -2.86 2.61
N ASP A 23 -36.11 -3.73 1.88
CA ASP A 23 -35.64 -5.07 1.49
C ASP A 23 -34.42 -5.00 0.54
N GLU A 24 -34.48 -4.16 -0.50
CA GLU A 24 -33.41 -3.96 -1.49
C GLU A 24 -32.13 -3.38 -0.84
N GLU A 25 -32.26 -2.48 0.15
CA GLU A 25 -31.14 -1.93 0.93
C GLU A 25 -30.50 -2.94 1.91
N GLU A 26 -31.25 -3.90 2.49
CA GLU A 26 -30.63 -5.00 3.26
C GLU A 26 -29.90 -5.99 2.34
N GLU A 27 -30.44 -6.29 1.14
CA GLU A 27 -29.76 -7.17 0.16
C GLU A 27 -28.45 -6.55 -0.36
N GLU A 28 -28.42 -5.26 -0.72
CA GLU A 28 -27.16 -4.59 -1.14
C GLU A 28 -26.10 -4.61 -0.04
N CYS A 29 -26.49 -4.38 1.22
CA CYS A 29 -25.58 -4.44 2.37
C CYS A 29 -25.06 -5.86 2.65
N ILE A 30 -25.88 -6.90 2.44
CA ILE A 30 -25.44 -8.31 2.51
C ILE A 30 -24.41 -8.60 1.41
N LEU A 31 -24.68 -8.20 0.16
CA LEU A 31 -23.77 -8.42 -0.96
C LEU A 31 -22.43 -7.69 -0.76
N GLN A 32 -22.46 -6.40 -0.37
CA GLN A 32 -21.24 -5.63 -0.10
C GLN A 32 -20.41 -6.24 1.04
N PHE A 33 -21.05 -6.75 2.10
CA PHE A 33 -20.35 -7.48 3.15
C PHE A 33 -19.68 -8.75 2.63
N LEU A 34 -20.38 -9.57 1.83
CA LEU A 34 -19.84 -10.80 1.26
C LEU A 34 -18.67 -10.55 0.31
N ASP A 35 -18.77 -9.55 -0.57
CA ASP A 35 -17.68 -9.14 -1.47
C ASP A 35 -16.45 -8.65 -0.67
N SER A 36 -16.67 -7.88 0.40
CA SER A 36 -15.58 -7.40 1.27
C SER A 36 -14.87 -8.54 2.03
N LEU A 37 -15.61 -9.60 2.36
CA LEU A 37 -15.10 -10.81 3.01
C LEU A 37 -14.30 -11.69 2.03
N ASP A 38 -14.80 -11.91 0.82
CA ASP A 38 -14.07 -12.66 -0.22
C ASP A 38 -12.76 -11.95 -0.60
N ALA A 39 -12.80 -10.64 -0.81
CA ALA A 39 -11.61 -9.83 -1.06
C ALA A 39 -10.58 -9.96 0.08
N TYR A 40 -11.02 -9.92 1.33
CA TYR A 40 -10.16 -10.15 2.50
C TYR A 40 -9.54 -11.56 2.52
N LEU A 41 -10.33 -12.61 2.26
CA LEU A 41 -9.87 -14.00 2.25
C LEU A 41 -8.88 -14.25 1.10
N THR A 42 -9.19 -13.80 -0.11
CA THR A 42 -8.32 -13.86 -1.29
C THR A 42 -6.97 -13.16 -1.04
N LEU A 43 -6.97 -12.03 -0.32
CA LEU A 43 -5.74 -11.36 0.08
C LEU A 43 -4.93 -12.16 1.12
N VAL A 44 -5.59 -12.80 2.09
CA VAL A 44 -4.93 -13.67 3.09
C VAL A 44 -4.26 -14.90 2.43
N ASP A 45 -4.89 -15.49 1.42
CA ASP A 45 -4.27 -16.57 0.64
C ASP A 45 -3.14 -16.06 -0.27
N SER A 46 -3.27 -14.89 -0.89
CA SER A 46 -2.19 -14.23 -1.64
C SER A 46 -0.98 -13.91 -0.76
N LEU A 47 -1.20 -13.44 0.48
CA LEU A 47 -0.16 -13.26 1.49
C LEU A 47 0.49 -14.60 1.84
N SER A 48 -0.31 -15.62 2.11
CA SER A 48 0.17 -16.96 2.46
C SER A 48 1.03 -17.59 1.35
N SER A 49 0.66 -17.38 0.09
CA SER A 49 1.48 -17.77 -1.07
C SER A 49 2.81 -17.00 -1.11
N SER A 50 2.77 -15.67 -0.98
CA SER A 50 3.95 -14.80 -1.00
C SER A 50 4.96 -15.15 0.11
N LEU A 51 4.46 -15.43 1.32
CA LEU A 51 5.28 -15.86 2.46
C LEU A 51 5.90 -17.25 2.22
N ARG A 52 5.13 -18.23 1.72
CA ARG A 52 5.66 -19.58 1.39
C ARG A 52 6.79 -19.48 0.36
N GLN A 53 6.63 -18.67 -0.68
CA GLN A 53 7.67 -18.43 -1.69
C GLN A 53 8.91 -17.77 -1.08
N GLY A 54 8.74 -16.71 -0.27
CA GLY A 54 9.83 -16.02 0.40
C GLY A 54 10.65 -16.93 1.32
N TRP A 55 9.99 -17.76 2.14
CA TRP A 55 10.66 -18.74 3.00
C TRP A 55 11.37 -19.84 2.21
N PHE A 56 10.77 -20.35 1.13
CA PHE A 56 11.38 -21.35 0.26
C PHE A 56 12.63 -20.83 -0.46
N ASP A 57 12.58 -19.60 -0.97
CA ASP A 57 13.72 -18.97 -1.64
C ASP A 57 14.82 -18.56 -0.64
N LEU A 58 14.46 -18.14 0.58
CA LEU A 58 15.42 -17.90 1.65
C LEU A 58 16.13 -19.19 2.09
N ALA A 59 15.40 -20.31 2.19
CA ALA A 59 15.99 -21.62 2.46
C ALA A 59 16.93 -22.06 1.32
N SER A 60 16.51 -21.88 0.06
CA SER A 60 17.31 -22.17 -1.14
C SER A 60 18.59 -21.31 -1.19
N ALA A 61 18.50 -20.04 -0.82
CA ALA A 61 19.64 -19.15 -0.68
C ALA A 61 20.59 -19.60 0.43
N ARG A 62 20.07 -20.07 1.57
CA ARG A 62 20.87 -20.52 2.72
C ARG A 62 21.61 -21.83 2.44
N GLN A 63 21.03 -22.75 1.67
CA GLN A 63 21.72 -23.95 1.20
C GLN A 63 22.84 -23.60 0.21
N SER A 64 22.58 -22.71 -0.76
CA SER A 64 23.55 -22.37 -1.81
C SER A 64 24.67 -21.41 -1.37
N MET A 65 24.40 -20.49 -0.44
CA MET A 65 25.40 -19.55 0.10
C MET A 65 26.12 -20.09 1.35
N GLY A 66 25.58 -21.14 1.97
CA GLY A 66 26.09 -21.75 3.20
C GLY A 66 25.44 -21.19 4.47
N HIS A 67 25.14 -22.09 5.41
CA HIS A 67 24.36 -21.85 6.64
C HIS A 67 24.90 -20.74 7.57
N THR A 68 26.16 -20.34 7.42
CA THR A 68 26.79 -19.25 8.17
C THR A 68 26.58 -17.86 7.53
N ARG A 69 26.43 -17.78 6.20
CA ARG A 69 26.23 -16.51 5.47
C ARG A 69 24.80 -15.98 5.54
N ILE A 70 23.84 -16.82 5.86
CA ILE A 70 22.45 -16.42 6.13
C ILE A 70 22.10 -16.93 7.52
N SER A 71 22.38 -16.07 8.50
CA SER A 71 22.33 -16.36 9.93
C SER A 71 22.06 -15.06 10.70
N SER A 72 21.31 -15.14 11.80
CA SER A 72 21.01 -13.99 12.66
C SER A 72 22.26 -13.34 13.28
N LYS A 73 23.38 -14.07 13.34
CA LYS A 73 24.68 -13.54 13.81
C LYS A 73 25.28 -12.43 12.92
N LEU A 74 24.72 -12.20 11.73
CA LEU A 74 25.11 -11.12 10.81
C LEU A 74 24.19 -9.89 10.90
N PHE A 75 23.12 -9.96 11.69
CA PHE A 75 22.23 -8.82 11.89
C PHE A 75 22.86 -7.85 12.90
N ASP A 76 22.98 -6.58 12.51
CA ASP A 76 23.48 -5.56 13.42
C ASP A 76 22.40 -5.20 14.44
N HIS A 77 22.60 -5.60 15.71
CA HIS A 77 21.65 -5.36 16.80
C HIS A 77 21.65 -3.91 17.33
N LYS A 78 22.31 -2.96 16.62
CA LYS A 78 22.15 -1.53 16.89
C LYS A 78 20.76 -1.05 16.47
N VAL A 79 20.31 0.05 17.06
CA VAL A 79 19.10 0.75 16.63
C VAL A 79 19.36 1.38 15.26
N HIS A 80 18.54 1.02 14.28
CA HIS A 80 18.53 1.55 12.92
C HIS A 80 17.11 1.97 12.55
N SER A 81 16.96 3.05 11.78
CA SER A 81 15.65 3.46 11.25
C SER A 81 15.08 2.37 10.34
N ALA A 82 13.78 2.07 10.50
CA ALA A 82 13.13 1.03 9.70
C ALA A 82 13.15 1.41 8.21
N SER A 83 13.65 0.52 7.35
CA SER A 83 13.70 0.75 5.90
C SER A 83 12.31 0.84 5.26
N THR A 84 11.25 0.37 5.93
CA THR A 84 9.86 0.51 5.49
C THR A 84 9.01 0.88 6.69
N THR A 85 8.16 1.90 6.54
CA THR A 85 7.22 2.37 7.58
C THR A 85 5.79 2.27 7.09
N ILE A 86 4.83 2.26 8.03
CA ILE A 86 3.40 2.32 7.73
C ILE A 86 2.89 3.69 8.19
N ASN A 87 2.27 4.44 7.28
CA ASN A 87 1.58 5.68 7.59
C ASN A 87 0.08 5.37 7.74
N ILE A 88 -0.51 5.87 8.82
CA ILE A 88 -1.95 5.76 9.08
C ILE A 88 -2.57 7.12 8.74
N MET A 89 -3.57 7.12 7.87
CA MET A 89 -4.39 8.28 7.53
C MET A 89 -5.79 8.03 8.07
N GLU A 90 -6.30 8.96 8.89
CA GLU A 90 -7.66 8.88 9.40
C GLU A 90 -8.59 9.54 8.39
N LEU A 91 -9.34 8.72 7.64
CA LEU A 91 -10.21 9.23 6.59
C LEU A 91 -11.55 9.65 7.20
N ASN A 92 -11.72 10.96 7.35
CA ASN A 92 -13.01 11.58 7.62
C ASN A 92 -13.89 11.43 6.36
N ALA A 93 -14.72 10.38 6.33
CA ALA A 93 -15.84 10.32 5.40
C ALA A 93 -16.87 11.41 5.74
N ASP A 94 -17.72 11.80 4.79
CA ASP A 94 -18.73 12.86 4.95
C ASP A 94 -19.83 12.57 6.00
N ASN A 95 -19.72 11.47 6.74
CA ASN A 95 -20.62 11.09 7.82
C ASN A 95 -19.80 10.89 9.12
N PRO A 96 -19.90 11.79 10.12
CA PRO A 96 -18.92 11.91 11.21
C PRO A 96 -19.06 10.85 12.33
N SER A 97 -19.66 9.70 12.05
CA SER A 97 -20.00 8.68 13.07
C SER A 97 -18.92 7.61 13.29
N ASP A 98 -18.08 7.31 12.28
CA ASP A 98 -17.02 6.31 12.38
C ASP A 98 -15.81 6.71 11.49
N PRO A 99 -14.69 7.20 12.05
CA PRO A 99 -13.48 7.50 11.28
C PRO A 99 -12.80 6.21 10.80
N LYS A 100 -12.48 6.13 9.49
CA LYS A 100 -11.93 4.91 8.90
C LYS A 100 -10.40 5.00 8.77
N PRO A 101 -9.61 4.21 9.51
CA PRO A 101 -8.15 4.23 9.41
C PRO A 101 -7.68 3.57 8.10
N GLN A 102 -7.09 4.36 7.21
CA GLN A 102 -6.45 3.88 5.99
C GLN A 102 -4.94 3.74 6.19
N PHE A 103 -4.43 2.53 5.93
CA PHE A 103 -3.02 2.19 6.04
C PHE A 103 -2.33 2.35 4.68
N SER A 104 -1.13 2.92 4.67
CA SER A 104 -0.30 3.06 3.47
C SER A 104 1.17 2.74 3.79
N LEU A 105 1.87 2.10 2.84
CA LEU A 105 3.22 1.60 3.05
C LEU A 105 4.25 2.57 2.43
N SER A 106 5.07 3.20 3.27
CA SER A 106 6.21 4.03 2.84
C SER A 106 7.49 3.20 2.83
N LYS A 107 7.90 2.76 1.63
CA LYS A 107 9.11 1.95 1.45
C LYS A 107 10.33 2.83 1.19
N TRP A 108 11.46 2.47 1.80
CA TRP A 108 12.77 3.15 1.73
C TRP A 108 12.66 4.66 1.88
N ALA A 109 12.10 5.10 3.01
CA ALA A 109 11.69 6.48 3.30
C ALA A 109 12.75 7.54 2.89
N THR A 110 12.68 7.98 1.63
CA THR A 110 13.42 9.14 1.11
C THR A 110 12.70 10.40 1.57
N THR A 111 12.66 10.61 2.88
CA THR A 111 12.37 11.93 3.45
C THR A 111 13.45 12.86 2.90
N LYS A 112 13.09 13.62 1.86
CA LYS A 112 13.90 14.75 1.40
C LYS A 112 13.77 15.84 2.45
N GLU A 113 14.60 15.74 3.49
CA GLU A 113 14.80 16.82 4.45
C GLU A 113 15.18 18.07 3.64
N ASN A 114 14.31 19.08 3.66
CA ASN A 114 14.58 20.33 2.95
C ASN A 114 15.80 20.99 3.60
N PRO A 115 16.88 21.26 2.85
CA PRO A 115 18.10 21.80 3.43
C PRO A 115 17.91 23.28 3.78
N SER A 116 17.59 23.56 5.05
CA SER A 116 17.65 24.91 5.59
C SER A 116 19.12 25.33 5.80
N SER A 117 19.51 26.46 5.20
CA SER A 117 20.76 27.20 5.41
C SER A 117 21.11 27.40 6.91
N GLU A 118 22.37 27.55 7.35
CA GLU A 118 23.71 27.39 6.72
C GLU A 118 24.77 27.04 7.82
N VAL A 119 26.11 27.18 7.77
CA VAL A 119 27.13 27.96 7.02
C VAL A 119 28.42 27.11 6.87
N PRO A 120 29.46 27.49 6.08
CA PRO A 120 30.47 26.54 5.58
C PRO A 120 31.79 26.47 6.37
N ASN A 121 32.60 25.43 6.14
CA ASN A 121 34.01 25.60 5.73
C ASN A 121 34.74 24.31 5.26
N ASN A 122 35.36 24.42 4.09
CA ASN A 122 36.72 23.99 3.73
C ASN A 122 37.28 22.62 4.18
N SER A 123 37.49 21.72 3.21
CA SER A 123 38.87 21.35 2.82
C SER A 123 38.94 20.68 1.44
N ASN A 124 39.82 21.18 0.56
CA ASN A 124 40.03 20.65 -0.79
C ASN A 124 41.05 19.50 -0.79
N LEU A 125 40.66 18.30 -1.24
CA LEU A 125 41.60 17.20 -1.56
C LEU A 125 41.35 16.56 -2.94
N ARG A 126 41.62 17.36 -3.98
CA ARG A 126 42.20 16.93 -5.27
C ARG A 126 41.59 15.70 -5.97
N HIS A 127 40.52 15.92 -6.75
CA HIS A 127 40.41 15.20 -8.03
C HIS A 127 41.50 15.69 -9.00
N ARG A 128 42.06 14.79 -9.82
CA ARG A 128 43.16 15.11 -10.77
C ARG A 128 42.74 14.82 -12.22
N ALA A 129 42.47 15.88 -12.98
CA ALA A 129 42.32 15.95 -14.43
C ALA A 129 42.45 17.44 -14.85
N PRO A 130 42.54 17.82 -16.15
CA PRO A 130 42.67 17.00 -17.36
C PRO A 130 43.87 17.45 -18.26
N THR A 131 44.02 16.83 -19.43
CA THR A 131 44.66 17.39 -20.65
C THR A 131 44.16 16.57 -21.85
N GLY A 132 43.62 17.11 -22.95
CA GLY A 132 43.25 18.48 -23.33
C GLY A 132 42.57 18.47 -24.73
N VAL A 133 42.40 19.63 -25.39
CA VAL A 133 41.89 19.82 -26.79
C VAL A 133 40.35 19.58 -26.91
N LEU A 134 39.49 20.60 -27.13
CA LEU A 134 39.10 21.30 -28.38
C LEU A 134 38.45 20.37 -29.43
N GLU A 135 37.36 20.68 -30.16
CA GLU A 135 36.55 21.90 -30.41
C GLU A 135 35.05 21.50 -30.59
N ASP A 136 34.07 22.24 -30.05
CA ASP A 136 33.16 23.21 -30.73
C ASP A 136 31.84 22.62 -31.31
N GLY A 137 30.76 23.43 -31.39
CA GLY A 137 29.44 23.07 -31.92
C GLY A 137 28.24 23.67 -31.14
N GLU A 138 27.40 24.47 -31.81
CA GLU A 138 26.36 25.30 -31.16
C GLU A 138 24.94 24.70 -31.03
N LYS A 139 24.25 25.13 -29.96
CA LYS A 139 22.81 25.48 -29.83
C LYS A 139 21.73 24.69 -30.61
N SER A 140 20.75 24.16 -29.85
CA SER A 140 19.32 24.38 -30.18
C SER A 140 18.41 24.26 -28.95
N ASN A 141 17.36 25.09 -28.86
CA ASN A 141 16.29 24.95 -27.86
C ASN A 141 15.39 23.74 -28.17
N GLY A 142 14.84 23.09 -27.14
CA GLY A 142 13.92 21.97 -27.36
C GLY A 142 13.15 21.48 -26.12
N THR A 143 11.99 22.11 -25.86
CA THR A 143 10.77 21.49 -25.31
C THR A 143 10.84 20.74 -23.96
N GLN A 144 10.19 21.31 -22.95
CA GLN A 144 9.75 20.59 -21.75
C GLN A 144 8.70 19.52 -22.09
N VAL A 145 9.02 18.23 -21.93
CA VAL A 145 8.03 17.12 -21.89
C VAL A 145 8.43 16.13 -20.80
N SER A 146 7.42 15.59 -20.10
CA SER A 146 7.51 14.40 -19.23
C SER A 146 8.26 14.51 -17.88
N SER A 147 7.96 15.54 -17.08
CA SER A 147 8.29 15.58 -15.64
C SER A 147 7.67 14.40 -14.83
N VAL A 148 6.66 13.72 -15.37
CA VAL A 148 5.93 12.63 -14.68
C VAL A 148 6.74 11.33 -14.69
N VAL A 149 7.33 10.95 -15.83
CA VAL A 149 8.07 9.68 -15.98
C VAL A 149 9.43 9.71 -15.28
N SER A 150 10.12 10.86 -15.25
CA SER A 150 11.44 10.98 -14.62
C SER A 150 11.43 10.72 -13.10
N ASN A 151 10.35 11.09 -12.41
CA ASN A 151 10.25 10.87 -10.96
C ASN A 151 10.09 9.39 -10.62
N ASP A 152 9.21 8.67 -11.33
CA ASP A 152 8.95 7.23 -11.09
C ASP A 152 10.21 6.38 -11.33
N VAL A 153 10.91 6.62 -12.46
CA VAL A 153 12.17 5.94 -12.77
C VAL A 153 13.27 6.26 -11.74
N SER A 154 13.34 7.50 -11.24
CA SER A 154 14.30 7.88 -10.18
C SER A 154 13.99 7.19 -8.86
N LEU A 155 12.72 7.13 -8.45
CA LEU A 155 12.30 6.42 -7.24
C LEU A 155 12.62 4.92 -7.35
N GLN A 156 12.28 4.29 -8.47
CA GLN A 156 12.59 2.87 -8.68
C GLN A 156 14.11 2.58 -8.70
N LEU A 157 14.95 3.52 -9.14
CA LEU A 157 16.41 3.41 -9.05
C LEU A 157 16.90 3.42 -7.59
N ASP A 158 16.45 4.39 -6.79
CA ASP A 158 16.82 4.49 -5.37
C ASP A 158 16.30 3.29 -4.57
N ILE A 159 15.10 2.79 -4.88
CA ILE A 159 14.57 1.53 -4.32
C ILE A 159 15.52 0.35 -4.57
N GLN A 160 15.99 0.14 -5.80
CA GLN A 160 16.90 -0.98 -6.12
C GLN A 160 18.28 -0.82 -5.45
N LYS A 161 18.72 0.43 -5.25
CA LYS A 161 19.97 0.79 -4.55
C LYS A 161 19.86 0.51 -3.05
N GLU A 162 18.77 0.87 -2.38
CA GLU A 162 18.55 0.52 -0.96
C GLU A 162 18.34 -0.99 -0.77
N ARG A 163 17.59 -1.66 -1.65
CA ARG A 163 17.50 -3.15 -1.67
C ARG A 163 18.90 -3.79 -1.71
N SER A 164 19.77 -3.30 -2.58
CA SER A 164 21.14 -3.81 -2.75
C SER A 164 22.02 -3.55 -1.51
N LYS A 165 21.88 -2.39 -0.86
CA LYS A 165 22.53 -2.11 0.44
C LYS A 165 22.08 -3.11 1.52
N SER A 166 20.77 -3.32 1.70
CA SER A 166 20.24 -4.27 2.69
C SER A 166 20.79 -5.68 2.50
N LEU A 167 21.01 -6.12 1.25
CA LEU A 167 21.60 -7.43 0.95
C LEU A 167 23.12 -7.50 1.16
N THR A 168 23.82 -6.37 1.16
CA THR A 168 25.30 -6.34 1.25
C THR A 168 25.83 -6.92 2.57
N ILE A 169 25.00 -6.97 3.63
CA ILE A 169 25.33 -7.60 4.92
C ILE A 169 25.63 -9.11 4.81
N PHE A 170 25.15 -9.76 3.73
CA PHE A 170 25.40 -11.18 3.44
C PHE A 170 26.63 -11.41 2.54
N GLY A 171 27.35 -10.33 2.20
CA GLY A 171 28.55 -10.31 1.36
C GLY A 171 28.31 -9.76 -0.05
N GLY A 172 29.38 -9.36 -0.74
CA GLY A 172 29.33 -8.70 -2.05
C GLY A 172 28.84 -9.56 -3.23
N LEU A 173 28.49 -10.83 -3.03
CA LEU A 173 27.88 -11.68 -4.05
C LEU A 173 26.72 -12.48 -3.43
N VAL A 174 25.51 -11.92 -3.54
CA VAL A 174 24.27 -12.53 -3.05
C VAL A 174 23.59 -13.38 -4.11
N SER A 175 23.06 -14.54 -3.71
CA SER A 175 22.40 -15.46 -4.63
C SER A 175 21.16 -14.84 -5.29
N PRO A 176 20.77 -15.25 -6.51
CA PRO A 176 19.49 -14.86 -7.10
C PRO A 176 18.31 -15.19 -6.18
N LYS A 177 18.35 -16.34 -5.51
CA LYS A 177 17.33 -16.78 -4.56
C LYS A 177 17.16 -15.84 -3.36
N LEU A 178 18.25 -15.24 -2.83
CA LEU A 178 18.13 -14.26 -1.76
C LEU A 178 17.44 -12.97 -2.21
N ARG A 179 17.66 -12.55 -3.46
CA ARG A 179 16.94 -11.42 -4.07
C ARG A 179 15.46 -11.74 -4.29
N THR A 180 15.12 -12.93 -4.76
CA THR A 180 13.70 -13.36 -4.90
C THR A 180 13.00 -13.46 -3.54
N ALA A 181 13.69 -13.97 -2.52
CA ALA A 181 13.17 -14.01 -1.15
C ALA A 181 12.85 -12.61 -0.61
N GLN A 182 13.77 -11.66 -0.78
CA GLN A 182 13.55 -10.26 -0.41
C GLN A 182 12.29 -9.68 -1.09
N VAL A 183 12.18 -9.80 -2.41
CA VAL A 183 11.01 -9.29 -3.17
C VAL A 183 9.71 -9.96 -2.70
N SER A 184 9.75 -11.25 -2.38
CA SER A 184 8.58 -11.98 -1.85
C SER A 184 8.13 -11.46 -0.48
N PHE A 185 9.08 -11.14 0.42
CA PHE A 185 8.75 -10.53 1.72
C PHE A 185 8.30 -9.07 1.60
N GLU A 186 8.85 -8.29 0.68
CA GLU A 186 8.37 -6.94 0.39
C GLU A 186 6.94 -6.95 -0.17
N THR A 187 6.63 -7.91 -1.05
CA THR A 187 5.26 -8.13 -1.57
C THR A 187 4.31 -8.59 -0.46
N ALA A 188 4.79 -9.39 0.50
CA ALA A 188 4.02 -9.74 1.68
C ALA A 188 3.70 -8.52 2.58
N LEU A 189 4.60 -7.52 2.67
CA LEU A 189 4.29 -6.26 3.37
C LEU A 189 3.20 -5.44 2.65
N ASP A 190 3.22 -5.39 1.32
CA ASP A 190 2.12 -4.79 0.54
C ASP A 190 0.79 -5.48 0.86
N LYS A 191 0.76 -6.82 0.80
CA LYS A 191 -0.45 -7.60 1.11
C LYS A 191 -0.91 -7.46 2.56
N ILE A 192 -0.01 -7.28 3.54
CA ILE A 192 -0.40 -6.99 4.92
C ILE A 192 -1.13 -5.64 5.04
N VAL A 193 -0.71 -4.61 4.29
CA VAL A 193 -1.39 -3.30 4.28
C VAL A 193 -2.71 -3.37 3.51
N GLU A 194 -2.78 -4.10 2.39
CA GLU A 194 -4.04 -4.39 1.69
C GLU A 194 -5.04 -5.13 2.61
N ILE A 195 -4.59 -6.14 3.35
CA ILE A 195 -5.41 -6.89 4.32
C ILE A 195 -5.91 -5.99 5.47
N ALA A 196 -5.08 -5.07 5.98
CA ALA A 196 -5.49 -4.13 7.02
C ALA A 196 -6.62 -3.20 6.53
N ASN A 197 -6.50 -2.68 5.30
CA ASN A 197 -7.52 -1.85 4.66
C ASN A 197 -8.80 -2.65 4.35
N ALA A 198 -8.66 -3.86 3.78
CA ALA A 198 -9.79 -4.75 3.49
C ALA A 198 -10.55 -5.13 4.75
N ARG A 199 -9.84 -5.46 5.84
CA ARG A 199 -10.44 -5.76 7.15
C ARG A 199 -11.18 -4.56 7.74
N SER A 200 -10.63 -3.35 7.61
CA SER A 200 -11.33 -2.12 8.01
C SER A 200 -12.62 -1.92 7.21
N SER A 201 -12.63 -2.25 5.91
CA SER A 201 -13.84 -2.19 5.09
C SER A 201 -14.87 -3.26 5.48
N MET A 202 -14.44 -4.51 5.63
CA MET A 202 -15.31 -5.63 6.01
C MET A 202 -15.99 -5.41 7.37
N LEU A 203 -15.27 -4.84 8.34
CA LEU A 203 -15.87 -4.46 9.63
C LEU A 203 -16.86 -3.30 9.51
N SER A 204 -16.62 -2.34 8.60
CA SER A 204 -17.51 -1.20 8.34
C SER A 204 -18.83 -1.65 7.69
N SER A 205 -18.77 -2.47 6.64
CA SER A 205 -19.96 -3.04 5.98
C SER A 205 -20.73 -3.99 6.91
N PHE A 206 -20.04 -4.75 7.77
CA PHE A 206 -20.68 -5.55 8.81
C PHE A 206 -21.44 -4.69 9.83
N SER A 207 -20.86 -3.57 10.28
CA SER A 207 -21.57 -2.63 11.17
C SER A 207 -22.80 -2.01 10.52
N GLN A 208 -22.74 -1.66 9.23
CA GLN A 208 -23.89 -1.15 8.47
C GLN A 208 -25.02 -2.18 8.39
N LEU A 209 -24.70 -3.43 8.04
CA LEU A 209 -25.66 -4.55 8.05
C LEU A 209 -26.33 -4.74 9.41
N GLN A 210 -25.57 -4.64 10.52
CA GLN A 210 -26.13 -4.72 11.88
C GLN A 210 -27.03 -3.51 12.25
N LEU A 211 -26.78 -2.33 11.68
CA LEU A 211 -27.63 -1.16 11.87
C LEU A 211 -28.95 -1.29 11.09
N ASN A 212 -28.88 -1.64 9.80
CA ASN A 212 -30.07 -1.80 8.94
C ASN A 212 -31.03 -2.86 9.49
N LYS A 213 -30.48 -4.02 9.90
CA LYS A 213 -31.23 -5.09 10.58
C LYS A 213 -31.87 -4.65 11.89
N LYS A 214 -31.34 -3.62 12.56
CA LYS A 214 -31.89 -3.07 13.80
C LYS A 214 -32.94 -1.98 13.57
N SER A 215 -32.93 -1.28 12.43
CA SER A 215 -34.00 -0.36 12.04
C SER A 215 -35.25 -1.06 11.48
N SER A 216 -35.13 -2.33 11.07
CA SER A 216 -36.23 -3.16 10.55
C SER A 216 -36.97 -4.00 11.62
N SER A 217 -36.70 -3.78 12.92
CA SER A 217 -37.20 -4.60 14.04
C SER A 217 -37.70 -3.79 15.24
#